data_AF-A0A2E7SG73-F1
#
_entry.id   AF-A0A2E7SG73-F1
#
_cell.length_a   1.000
_cell.length_b   1.000
_cell.length_c   1.000
_cell.angle_alpha   90.00
_cell.angle_beta   90.00
_cell.angle_gamma   90.00
#
_symmetry.space_group_name_H-M   'P 1'
#
loop_
_entity.id
_entity.type
_entity.pdbx_description
1 polymer ?
#
loop_
_entity_poly.entity_id
_entity_poly.type
_entity_poly.pdbx_seq_one_letter_code
_entity_poly.pdbx_strand_id
1 'polypeptide(L)'
;MFGHNSFDYALKAENRTSQVAFASDVSHLLEGWEKEGWTLQDIQSYCPNINAGAGSSTSEKCTQGPFDEFTIRGTEGDAMDDERWWWVNANTLGLSNFDGDTRSGACRIIIRDGYKVALKIRFETAGDYSFIDNFRDAFNENATGVIDKNSDSVTVLMEGGDKLSVDIDQDWEGISRFYLSSHGNTLMYQTGGGAIDDEVYITLEDVWTFHGSGGTGGTGGTGGTG
;
A
#
# COMPACT_ATOMS: atom_id res chain seq x y z
N MET A 1 28.61 -33.25 -47.94
CA MET A 1 27.23 -32.70 -47.88
C MET A 1 26.37 -33.87 -47.47
N PHE A 2 25.84 -34.01 -46.25
CA PHE A 2 25.08 -33.11 -45.39
C PHE A 2 25.61 -33.32 -43.93
N GLY A 3 25.83 -32.35 -43.05
CA GLY A 3 24.96 -31.25 -42.64
C GLY A 3 24.46 -31.56 -41.21
N HIS A 4 25.19 -31.08 -40.19
CA HIS A 4 24.88 -31.17 -38.75
C HIS A 4 23.46 -30.69 -38.39
N ASN A 5 22.88 -31.22 -37.30
CA ASN A 5 22.63 -30.47 -36.06
C ASN A 5 21.84 -31.34 -35.06
N SER A 6 22.54 -31.81 -34.01
CA SER A 6 21.92 -32.34 -32.80
C SER A 6 21.45 -31.15 -31.98
N PHE A 7 20.15 -31.03 -31.75
CA PHE A 7 19.56 -29.98 -30.93
C PHE A 7 19.84 -30.27 -29.45
N ASP A 8 20.81 -29.58 -28.88
CA ASP A 8 20.95 -29.39 -27.44
C ASP A 8 19.78 -28.54 -26.94
N TYR A 9 18.79 -29.17 -26.30
CA TYR A 9 17.79 -28.45 -25.50
C TYR A 9 18.42 -28.04 -24.17
N ALA A 10 19.11 -26.89 -24.17
CA ALA A 10 19.41 -26.18 -22.95
C ALA A 10 18.12 -25.54 -22.41
N LEU A 11 17.54 -26.15 -21.37
CA LEU A 11 16.56 -25.52 -20.48
C LEU A 11 17.20 -24.28 -19.85
N LYS A 12 17.00 -23.10 -20.47
CA LYS A 12 17.04 -21.84 -19.74
C LYS A 12 15.69 -21.70 -19.06
N ALA A 13 15.67 -21.95 -17.76
CA ALA A 13 14.59 -21.48 -16.91
C ALA A 13 14.53 -19.95 -17.04
N GLU A 14 13.56 -19.45 -17.78
CA GLU A 14 13.20 -18.04 -17.76
C GLU A 14 12.62 -17.74 -16.38
N ASN A 15 13.43 -17.11 -15.54
CA ASN A 15 12.98 -16.43 -14.34
C ASN A 15 12.15 -15.22 -14.80
N ARG A 16 10.90 -15.45 -15.22
CA ARG A 16 9.94 -14.39 -15.49
C ARG A 16 9.46 -13.85 -14.15
N THR A 17 10.23 -12.94 -13.58
CA THR A 17 9.67 -11.93 -12.69
C THR A 17 8.69 -11.14 -13.57
N SER A 18 7.40 -11.34 -13.37
CA SER A 18 6.36 -10.53 -13.99
C SER A 18 6.59 -9.08 -13.56
N GLN A 19 7.26 -8.30 -14.41
CA GLN A 19 7.30 -6.85 -14.26
C GLN A 19 5.89 -6.37 -14.59
N VAL A 20 5.18 -5.89 -13.58
CA VAL A 20 3.93 -5.15 -13.77
C VAL A 20 4.30 -3.92 -14.58
N ALA A 21 3.75 -3.82 -15.80
CA ALA A 21 3.92 -2.65 -16.63
C ALA A 21 3.01 -1.56 -16.08
N PHE A 22 3.60 -0.53 -15.47
CA PHE A 22 2.89 0.60 -14.90
C PHE A 22 2.48 1.59 -15.99
N ALA A 23 1.33 2.25 -15.82
CA ALA A 23 0.81 3.23 -16.78
C ALA A 23 1.63 4.54 -16.77
N SER A 24 2.19 4.90 -15.61
CA SER A 24 3.20 5.96 -15.45
C SER A 24 4.58 5.37 -15.15
N ASP A 25 5.64 6.06 -15.64
CA ASP A 25 7.01 5.61 -15.44
C ASP A 25 7.55 6.05 -14.06
N VAL A 26 7.29 5.23 -13.05
CA VAL A 26 7.88 5.36 -11.71
C VAL A 26 9.24 4.69 -11.58
N SER A 27 9.83 4.14 -12.66
CA SER A 27 11.06 3.34 -12.58
C SER A 27 12.25 4.11 -12.01
N HIS A 28 12.35 5.41 -12.32
CA HIS A 28 13.37 6.30 -11.77
C HIS A 28 13.26 6.45 -10.24
N LEU A 29 12.06 6.30 -9.65
CA LEU A 29 11.84 6.34 -8.20
C LEU A 29 12.26 5.03 -7.51
N LEU A 30 12.48 3.97 -8.29
CA LEU A 30 12.89 2.64 -7.85
C LEU A 30 14.36 2.33 -8.17
N GLU A 31 15.12 3.29 -8.71
CA GLU A 31 16.54 3.08 -9.01
C GLU A 31 17.32 2.79 -7.71
N GLY A 32 18.01 1.65 -7.68
CA GLY A 32 18.75 1.18 -6.50
C GLY A 32 17.90 0.50 -5.42
N TRP A 33 16.61 0.30 -5.65
CA TRP A 33 15.71 -0.44 -4.76
C TRP A 33 15.59 -1.91 -5.17
N GLU A 34 15.55 -2.81 -4.19
CA GLU A 34 15.41 -4.24 -4.41
C GLU A 34 14.01 -4.69 -3.99
N LYS A 35 13.38 -5.52 -4.82
CA LYS A 35 12.02 -6.02 -4.59
C LYS A 35 12.01 -7.13 -3.54
N GLU A 36 11.08 -7.04 -2.59
CA GLU A 36 10.94 -7.96 -1.47
C GLU A 36 9.61 -8.73 -1.56
N GLY A 37 9.62 -9.97 -1.06
CA GLY A 37 8.44 -10.85 -1.08
C GLY A 37 7.61 -10.73 0.20
N TRP A 38 6.76 -9.71 0.27
CA TRP A 38 5.81 -9.51 1.39
C TRP A 38 4.38 -9.77 0.96
N THR A 39 3.56 -10.25 1.90
CA THR A 39 2.10 -10.20 1.78
C THR A 39 1.51 -9.21 2.78
N LEU A 40 0.30 -8.72 2.52
CA LEU A 40 -0.37 -7.78 3.41
C LEU A 40 -0.67 -8.41 4.78
N GLN A 41 -1.06 -9.69 4.79
CA GLN A 41 -1.24 -10.49 6.01
C GLN A 41 0.07 -10.66 6.80
N ASP A 42 1.19 -10.97 6.13
CA ASP A 42 2.49 -11.12 6.80
C ASP A 42 2.88 -9.83 7.50
N ILE A 43 2.68 -8.68 6.85
CA ILE A 43 2.98 -7.37 7.44
C ILE A 43 2.09 -7.11 8.65
N GLN A 44 0.77 -7.35 8.53
CA GLN A 44 -0.19 -7.12 9.61
C GLN A 44 0.14 -7.94 10.85
N SER A 45 0.69 -9.15 10.70
CA SER A 45 1.09 -10.00 11.83
C SER A 45 2.16 -9.38 12.75
N TYR A 46 2.90 -8.37 12.27
CA TYR A 46 3.89 -7.62 13.04
C TYR A 46 3.33 -6.34 13.65
N CYS A 47 2.07 -6.01 13.39
CA CYS A 47 1.41 -4.80 13.80
C CYS A 47 0.47 -5.09 14.98
N PRO A 48 0.53 -4.29 16.05
CA PRO A 48 -0.38 -4.46 17.17
C PRO A 48 -1.79 -4.06 16.74
N ASN A 49 -2.76 -4.97 16.90
CA ASN A 49 -4.18 -4.65 16.81
C ASN A 49 -4.69 -4.29 18.21
N ILE A 50 -4.30 -3.11 18.71
CA ILE A 50 -4.75 -2.63 20.02
C ILE A 50 -6.03 -1.87 19.75
N ASN A 51 -7.16 -2.32 20.28
CA ASN A 51 -8.42 -1.57 20.24
C ASN A 51 -8.23 -0.11 20.71
N ALA A 52 -7.85 0.82 19.83
CA ALA A 52 -7.99 2.24 20.07
C ALA A 52 -9.47 2.53 19.81
N GLY A 53 -10.30 2.10 20.76
CA GLY A 53 -11.54 2.78 21.03
C GLY A 53 -11.26 4.27 21.26
N ALA A 54 -12.25 5.08 20.94
CA ALA A 54 -12.24 6.54 21.06
C ALA A 54 -11.38 7.02 22.27
N GLY A 55 -10.27 7.70 21.99
CA GLY A 55 -9.40 8.30 23.01
C GLY A 55 -8.03 7.65 23.28
N SER A 56 -7.62 6.55 22.63
CA SER A 56 -6.26 6.01 22.81
C SER A 56 -5.23 6.76 21.95
N SER A 57 -4.36 7.53 22.60
CA SER A 57 -3.17 8.18 22.02
C SER A 57 -1.97 7.23 21.83
N THR A 58 -2.16 5.93 22.04
CA THR A 58 -1.09 4.93 21.93
C THR A 58 -0.79 4.65 20.46
N SER A 59 0.47 4.85 20.04
CA SER A 59 0.89 4.56 18.67
C SER A 59 0.88 3.05 18.42
N GLU A 60 0.09 2.58 17.45
CA GLU A 60 0.07 1.18 17.01
C GLU A 60 1.22 0.87 16.05
N LYS A 61 2.45 1.06 16.55
CA LYS A 61 3.64 0.88 15.74
C LYS A 61 3.88 -0.60 15.47
N CYS A 62 4.06 -0.95 14.20
CA CYS A 62 4.47 -2.29 13.82
C CYS A 62 5.91 -2.55 14.31
N THR A 63 6.17 -3.77 14.73
CA THR A 63 7.48 -4.17 15.26
C THR A 63 8.54 -4.31 14.16
N GLN A 64 8.14 -4.73 12.96
CA GLN A 64 9.00 -4.89 11.80
C GLN A 64 8.20 -4.82 10.49
N GLY A 65 8.90 -4.94 9.36
CA GLY A 65 8.31 -4.97 8.03
C GLY A 65 8.21 -3.58 7.39
N PRO A 66 7.55 -3.49 6.22
CA PRO A 66 7.46 -2.28 5.42
C PRO A 66 6.54 -1.20 5.99
N PHE A 67 5.71 -1.55 6.98
CA PHE A 67 4.81 -0.59 7.62
C PHE A 67 5.33 -0.18 8.98
N ASP A 68 5.16 1.11 9.25
CA ASP A 68 5.37 1.73 10.53
C ASP A 68 4.12 1.62 11.39
N GLU A 69 2.95 1.66 10.76
CA GLU A 69 1.63 1.46 11.35
C GLU A 69 0.74 0.73 10.34
N PHE A 70 -0.01 -0.26 10.80
CA PHE A 70 -1.06 -0.92 10.02
C PHE A 70 -2.20 -1.27 10.97
N THR A 71 -3.12 -0.33 11.07
CA THR A 71 -4.29 -0.39 11.94
C THR A 71 -5.48 -0.80 11.11
N ILE A 72 -6.26 -1.75 11.62
CA ILE A 72 -7.56 -2.15 11.08
C ILE A 72 -8.58 -2.04 12.22
N ARG A 73 -9.76 -1.49 11.95
CA ARG A 73 -10.81 -1.27 12.95
C ARG A 73 -12.10 -1.99 12.60
N GLY A 74 -12.77 -2.42 13.67
CA GLY A 74 -13.95 -3.26 13.62
C GLY A 74 -13.61 -4.75 13.75
N THR A 75 -14.66 -5.57 13.76
CA THR A 75 -14.58 -7.03 13.82
C THR A 75 -14.15 -7.61 12.47
N GLU A 76 -13.29 -8.64 12.52
CA GLU A 76 -12.92 -9.44 11.35
C GLU A 76 -14.06 -10.39 11.00
N GLY A 77 -14.40 -10.48 9.71
CA GLY A 77 -15.35 -11.44 9.16
C GLY A 77 -14.66 -12.45 8.23
N ASP A 78 -15.42 -13.45 7.80
CA ASP A 78 -14.91 -14.49 6.89
C ASP A 78 -15.10 -14.11 5.41
N ALA A 79 -16.03 -13.20 5.11
CA ALA A 79 -16.33 -12.69 3.78
C ALA A 79 -16.81 -11.23 3.81
N MET A 80 -17.07 -10.71 2.61
CA MET A 80 -17.70 -9.42 2.40
C MET A 80 -19.02 -9.33 3.17
N ASP A 81 -19.21 -8.23 3.89
CA ASP A 81 -20.41 -7.88 4.67
C ASP A 81 -20.71 -8.77 5.88
N ASP A 82 -19.85 -9.75 6.18
CA ASP A 82 -19.98 -10.56 7.40
C ASP A 82 -19.71 -9.72 8.65
N GLU A 83 -18.65 -8.91 8.62
CA GLU A 83 -18.27 -7.98 9.69
C GLU A 83 -17.70 -6.69 9.08
N ARG A 84 -16.78 -5.98 9.76
CA ARG A 84 -16.32 -4.65 9.30
C ARG A 84 -15.18 -4.72 8.31
N TRP A 85 -14.43 -5.82 8.33
CA TRP A 85 -13.34 -6.06 7.41
C TRP A 85 -13.09 -7.56 7.29
N TRP A 86 -12.47 -7.98 6.20
CA TRP A 86 -12.08 -9.37 5.98
C TRP A 86 -10.86 -9.44 5.07
N TRP A 87 -10.16 -10.57 5.09
CA TRP A 87 -9.11 -10.85 4.12
C TRP A 87 -9.72 -11.44 2.85
N VAL A 88 -9.68 -10.68 1.75
CA VAL A 88 -10.07 -11.19 0.42
C VAL A 88 -9.08 -12.26 -0.05
N ASN A 89 -7.79 -12.01 0.22
CA ASN A 89 -6.67 -12.94 0.07
C ASN A 89 -5.46 -12.41 0.88
N ALA A 90 -4.31 -13.08 0.80
CA ALA A 90 -3.10 -12.70 1.55
C ALA A 90 -2.59 -11.26 1.27
N ASN A 91 -2.90 -10.71 0.09
CA ASN A 91 -2.45 -9.38 -0.34
C ASN A 91 -3.57 -8.33 -0.35
N THR A 92 -4.81 -8.70 -0.08
CA THR A 92 -5.95 -7.79 -0.21
C THR A 92 -6.81 -7.79 1.06
N LEU A 93 -6.92 -6.61 1.66
CA LEU A 93 -7.87 -6.29 2.73
C LEU A 93 -9.16 -5.74 2.11
N GLY A 94 -10.31 -6.25 2.53
CA GLY A 94 -11.62 -5.66 2.29
C GLY A 94 -12.13 -4.92 3.53
N LEU A 95 -12.70 -3.74 3.34
CA LEU A 95 -13.43 -2.97 4.34
C LEU A 95 -14.89 -2.90 3.89
N SER A 96 -15.82 -3.24 4.77
CA SER A 96 -17.27 -3.22 4.47
C SER A 96 -17.91 -1.91 4.87
N ASN A 97 -18.78 -1.41 3.99
CA ASN A 97 -19.79 -0.43 4.36
C ASN A 97 -20.94 -1.15 5.06
N PHE A 98 -20.81 -1.28 6.38
CA PHE A 98 -21.71 -2.10 7.17
C PHE A 98 -22.98 -1.31 7.48
N ASP A 99 -23.99 -1.42 6.60
CA ASP A 99 -25.31 -0.75 6.68
C ASP A 99 -26.20 -1.13 7.90
N GLY A 100 -25.64 -1.77 8.94
CA GLY A 100 -26.33 -2.12 10.19
C GLY A 100 -26.32 -1.00 11.25
N ASP A 101 -26.70 -1.32 12.50
CA ASP A 101 -26.75 -0.38 13.65
C ASP A 101 -25.37 0.08 14.19
N THR A 102 -24.28 -0.11 13.43
CA THR A 102 -22.90 -0.03 13.93
C THR A 102 -21.91 0.41 12.87
N ARG A 103 -20.84 1.06 13.34
CA ARG A 103 -19.70 1.59 12.57
C ARG A 103 -19.21 0.69 11.44
N SER A 104 -18.87 1.25 10.28
CA SER A 104 -18.22 0.57 9.14
C SER A 104 -16.73 0.28 9.35
N GLY A 105 -16.11 -0.43 8.39
CA GLY A 105 -14.69 -0.73 8.38
C GLY A 105 -13.78 0.49 8.24
N ALA A 106 -12.63 0.45 8.92
CA ALA A 106 -11.62 1.48 8.76
C ALA A 106 -10.19 0.92 8.83
N CYS A 107 -9.27 1.57 8.12
CA CYS A 107 -7.87 1.20 8.07
C CYS A 107 -6.96 2.44 8.05
N ARG A 108 -5.79 2.31 8.64
CA ARG A 108 -4.71 3.29 8.53
C ARG A 108 -3.38 2.56 8.32
N ILE A 109 -2.63 3.00 7.31
CA ILE A 109 -1.29 2.49 6.97
C ILE A 109 -0.34 3.68 6.94
N ILE A 110 0.84 3.52 7.54
CA ILE A 110 1.98 4.43 7.41
C ILE A 110 3.19 3.62 6.96
N ILE A 111 3.87 4.06 5.90
CA ILE A 111 5.04 3.37 5.36
C ILE A 111 6.26 3.65 6.24
N ARG A 112 7.05 2.61 6.51
CA ARG A 112 8.30 2.68 7.28
C ARG A 112 9.42 3.28 6.44
N ASP A 113 10.28 4.08 7.07
CA ASP A 113 11.51 4.57 6.46
C ASP A 113 12.39 3.43 5.94
N GLY A 114 12.98 3.61 4.76
CA GLY A 114 13.80 2.58 4.10
C GLY A 114 13.00 1.57 3.28
N TYR A 115 11.67 1.72 3.20
CA TYR A 115 10.79 0.94 2.33
C TYR A 115 10.10 1.82 1.28
N LYS A 116 9.80 1.20 0.15
CA LYS A 116 8.82 1.67 -0.83
C LYS A 116 7.74 0.61 -0.99
N VAL A 117 6.49 1.03 -1.14
CA VAL A 117 5.35 0.14 -1.25
C VAL A 117 4.41 0.62 -2.32
N ALA A 118 4.03 -0.28 -3.23
CA ALA A 118 2.94 -0.04 -4.16
C ALA A 118 1.64 -0.56 -3.55
N LEU A 119 0.68 0.34 -3.32
CA LEU A 119 -0.67 -0.01 -2.88
C LEU A 119 -1.68 0.33 -3.96
N LYS A 120 -2.58 -0.60 -4.23
CA LYS A 120 -3.78 -0.37 -5.04
C LYS A 120 -4.98 -0.22 -4.12
N ILE A 121 -5.67 0.90 -4.25
CA ILE A 121 -6.92 1.19 -3.55
C ILE A 121 -8.03 1.15 -4.59
N ARG A 122 -9.04 0.31 -4.37
CA ARG A 122 -10.23 0.19 -5.21
C ARG A 122 -11.48 0.37 -4.36
N PHE A 123 -12.45 1.09 -4.91
CA PHE A 123 -13.79 1.24 -4.34
C PHE A 123 -14.74 0.36 -5.14
N GLU A 124 -15.67 -0.29 -4.48
CA GLU A 124 -16.87 -0.78 -5.15
C GLU A 124 -17.70 0.41 -5.65
N THR A 125 -18.39 0.24 -6.76
CA THR A 125 -19.08 1.33 -7.48
C THR A 125 -20.59 1.14 -7.45
N ALA A 126 -21.11 0.64 -6.33
CA ALA A 126 -22.50 0.26 -6.15
C ALA A 126 -23.30 1.25 -5.28
N GLY A 127 -22.86 2.50 -5.14
CA GLY A 127 -23.49 3.50 -4.31
C GLY A 127 -23.00 4.90 -4.65
N ASP A 128 -23.38 5.91 -3.87
CA ASP A 128 -23.35 7.34 -4.19
C ASP A 128 -22.12 7.85 -4.98
N TYR A 129 -22.42 8.53 -6.10
CA TYR A 129 -21.43 9.03 -7.04
C TYR A 129 -20.60 10.20 -6.48
N SER A 130 -21.03 10.84 -5.39
CA SER A 130 -20.40 12.07 -4.91
C SER A 130 -18.95 11.87 -4.41
N PHE A 131 -18.66 10.80 -3.67
CA PHE A 131 -17.29 10.47 -3.27
C PHE A 131 -16.47 9.98 -4.47
N ILE A 132 -17.01 9.05 -5.26
CA ILE A 132 -16.25 8.45 -6.36
C ILE A 132 -15.93 9.46 -7.46
N ASP A 133 -16.79 10.46 -7.69
CA ASP A 133 -16.52 11.55 -8.64
C ASP A 133 -15.39 12.46 -8.11
N ASN A 134 -15.40 12.79 -6.81
CA ASN A 134 -14.28 13.52 -6.20
C ASN A 134 -12.97 12.71 -6.27
N PHE A 135 -13.03 11.39 -6.05
CA PHE A 135 -11.89 10.49 -6.20
C PHE A 135 -11.37 10.49 -7.65
N ARG A 136 -12.26 10.38 -8.63
CA ARG A 136 -11.95 10.47 -10.06
C ARG A 136 -11.34 11.80 -10.46
N ASP A 137 -11.63 12.88 -9.76
CA ASP A 137 -11.07 14.20 -10.08
C ASP A 137 -9.78 14.50 -9.29
N ALA A 138 -9.58 13.87 -8.12
CA ALA A 138 -8.46 14.19 -7.22
C ALA A 138 -7.08 13.77 -7.76
N PHE A 139 -6.99 12.64 -8.44
CA PHE A 139 -5.70 12.10 -8.89
C PHE A 139 -5.33 12.59 -10.30
N ASN A 140 -4.27 13.38 -10.40
CA ASN A 140 -3.59 13.63 -11.66
C ASN A 140 -2.68 12.43 -11.96
N GLU A 141 -2.81 11.81 -13.13
CA GLU A 141 -1.94 10.70 -13.58
C GLU A 141 -0.44 11.08 -13.61
N ASN A 142 -0.13 12.38 -13.61
CA ASN A 142 1.23 12.91 -13.56
C ASN A 142 1.71 13.26 -12.14
N ALA A 143 0.89 13.05 -11.11
CA ALA A 143 1.33 13.25 -9.74
C ALA A 143 2.41 12.23 -9.39
N THR A 144 3.52 12.69 -8.82
CA THR A 144 4.63 11.81 -8.41
C THR A 144 4.11 10.67 -7.55
N GLY A 145 4.48 9.44 -7.92
CA GLY A 145 4.09 8.22 -7.23
C GLY A 145 2.74 7.64 -7.65
N VAL A 146 1.89 8.33 -8.41
CA VAL A 146 0.70 7.69 -9.00
C VAL A 146 1.15 6.80 -10.14
N ILE A 147 0.92 5.48 -10.00
CA ILE A 147 1.35 4.42 -10.91
C ILE A 147 0.32 4.19 -12.03
N ASP A 148 -0.93 4.05 -11.62
CA ASP A 148 -2.07 3.74 -12.48
C ASP A 148 -3.34 4.28 -11.84
N LYS A 149 -4.33 4.62 -12.65
CA LYS A 149 -5.63 5.11 -12.18
C LYS A 149 -6.71 4.69 -13.16
N ASN A 150 -7.82 4.22 -12.61
CA ASN A 150 -9.05 3.97 -13.36
C ASN A 150 -10.24 4.67 -12.67
N SER A 151 -11.45 4.43 -13.17
CA SER A 151 -12.67 5.08 -12.67
C SER A 151 -13.01 4.75 -11.21
N ASP A 152 -12.45 3.69 -10.65
CA ASP A 152 -12.80 3.15 -9.34
C ASP A 152 -11.56 2.82 -8.49
N SER A 153 -10.36 3.07 -9.01
CA SER A 153 -9.12 2.64 -8.36
C SER A 153 -7.93 3.52 -8.69
N VAL A 154 -6.98 3.54 -7.77
CA VAL A 154 -5.66 4.16 -7.94
C VAL A 154 -4.59 3.24 -7.38
N THR A 155 -3.49 3.10 -8.12
CA THR A 155 -2.27 2.45 -7.65
C THR A 155 -1.23 3.53 -7.39
N VAL A 156 -0.61 3.51 -6.22
CA VAL A 156 0.37 4.51 -5.81
C VAL A 156 1.63 3.85 -5.26
N LEU A 157 2.79 4.34 -5.68
CA LEU A 157 4.07 4.11 -5.04
C LEU A 157 4.18 5.07 -3.85
N MET A 158 4.39 4.51 -2.67
CA MET A 158 4.54 5.23 -1.41
C MET A 158 5.92 4.94 -0.82
N GLU A 159 6.45 5.88 -0.04
CA GLU A 159 7.73 5.75 0.66
C GLU A 159 7.62 6.14 2.14
N GLY A 160 8.70 5.94 2.90
CA GLY A 160 8.76 6.26 4.33
C GLY A 160 8.04 7.55 4.73
N GLY A 161 7.12 7.43 5.68
CA GLY A 161 6.28 8.53 6.19
C GLY A 161 4.97 8.77 5.41
N ASP A 162 4.81 8.22 4.20
CA ASP A 162 3.55 8.31 3.47
C ASP A 162 2.44 7.52 4.16
N LYS A 163 1.19 7.95 3.95
CA LYS A 163 0.03 7.45 4.69
C LYS A 163 -1.17 7.19 3.79
N LEU A 164 -1.84 6.07 4.05
CA LEU A 164 -3.21 5.79 3.65
C LEU A 164 -4.10 5.80 4.89
N SER A 165 -5.27 6.44 4.79
CA SER A 165 -6.33 6.41 5.80
C SER A 165 -7.66 6.22 5.09
N VAL A 166 -8.43 5.25 5.55
CA VAL A 166 -9.79 4.99 5.07
C VAL A 166 -10.69 4.76 6.27
N ASP A 167 -11.77 5.51 6.37
CA ASP A 167 -12.84 5.32 7.37
C ASP A 167 -14.16 5.56 6.66
N ILE A 168 -14.85 4.48 6.30
CA ILE A 168 -15.99 4.51 5.37
C ILE A 168 -17.05 5.53 5.83
N ASP A 169 -17.43 5.48 7.11
CA ASP A 169 -18.46 6.33 7.71
C ASP A 169 -17.93 7.49 8.56
N GLN A 170 -16.61 7.57 8.79
CA GLN A 170 -15.98 8.55 9.69
C GLN A 170 -16.33 8.30 11.18
N ASP A 171 -16.43 7.03 11.56
CA ASP A 171 -16.81 6.60 12.91
C ASP A 171 -15.63 6.36 13.86
N TRP A 172 -14.41 6.35 13.33
CA TRP A 172 -13.19 5.98 14.04
C TRP A 172 -12.28 7.19 14.25
N GLU A 173 -12.26 7.69 15.49
CA GLU A 173 -11.37 8.78 15.88
C GLU A 173 -9.90 8.49 15.49
N GLY A 174 -9.26 9.47 14.85
CA GLY A 174 -7.86 9.35 14.41
C GLY A 174 -7.65 8.69 13.04
N ILE A 175 -8.72 8.19 12.41
CA ILE A 175 -8.74 7.72 11.02
C ILE A 175 -9.60 8.68 10.20
N SER A 176 -9.05 9.17 9.09
CA SER A 176 -9.76 10.07 8.18
C SER A 176 -10.61 9.26 7.21
N ARG A 177 -11.74 9.81 6.75
CA ARG A 177 -12.60 9.15 5.75
C ARG A 177 -11.81 8.69 4.54
N PHE A 178 -11.08 9.61 3.94
CA PHE A 178 -10.04 9.26 2.99
C PHE A 178 -8.88 10.23 3.09
N TYR A 179 -7.67 9.70 3.26
CA TYR A 179 -6.43 10.44 3.13
C TYR A 179 -5.41 9.56 2.43
N LEU A 180 -4.77 10.11 1.41
CA LEU A 180 -3.66 9.45 0.73
C LEU A 180 -2.55 10.45 0.45
N SER A 181 -1.34 10.11 0.88
CA SER A 181 -0.11 10.81 0.51
C SER A 181 0.87 9.90 -0.21
N SER A 182 1.70 10.51 -1.04
CA SER A 182 2.78 9.83 -1.74
C SER A 182 3.93 10.82 -1.96
N HIS A 183 5.15 10.39 -1.66
CA HIS A 183 6.37 11.20 -1.76
C HIS A 183 6.25 12.55 -1.04
N GLY A 184 5.65 12.55 0.16
CA GLY A 184 5.44 13.74 0.97
C GLY A 184 4.36 14.70 0.45
N ASN A 185 3.68 14.37 -0.64
CA ASN A 185 2.57 15.15 -1.19
C ASN A 185 1.24 14.54 -0.78
N THR A 186 0.30 15.35 -0.32
CA THR A 186 -1.09 14.91 -0.17
C THR A 186 -1.72 14.80 -1.55
N LEU A 187 -2.09 13.59 -1.95
CA LEU A 187 -2.76 13.33 -3.22
C LEU A 187 -4.27 13.58 -3.10
N MET A 188 -4.87 13.14 -2.00
CA MET A 188 -6.28 13.36 -1.72
C MET A 188 -6.51 13.43 -0.22
N TYR A 189 -7.39 14.34 0.19
CA TYR A 189 -7.85 14.43 1.57
C TYR A 189 -9.33 14.82 1.60
N GLN A 190 -10.17 13.94 2.15
CA GLN A 190 -11.60 14.17 2.31
C GLN A 190 -11.94 14.30 3.79
N THR A 191 -12.47 15.46 4.18
CA THR A 191 -12.88 15.76 5.58
C THR A 191 -14.35 16.11 5.76
N GLY A 192 -15.14 16.19 4.69
CA GLY A 192 -16.57 16.45 4.77
C GLY A 192 -17.27 16.34 3.41
N GLY A 193 -18.56 15.97 3.41
CA GLY A 193 -19.40 15.72 2.23
C GLY A 193 -19.02 14.43 1.48
N GLY A 194 -20.02 13.57 1.19
CA GLY A 194 -19.82 12.25 0.58
C GLY A 194 -19.29 11.23 1.58
N ALA A 195 -20.12 10.23 1.90
CA ALA A 195 -19.66 9.01 2.56
C ALA A 195 -19.04 8.09 1.50
N ILE A 196 -18.20 7.17 1.95
CA ILE A 196 -17.82 6.05 1.09
C ILE A 196 -18.97 5.07 1.27
N ASP A 197 -19.85 4.94 0.28
CA ASP A 197 -21.09 4.18 0.44
C ASP A 197 -20.94 2.68 0.08
N ASP A 198 -19.71 2.24 -0.15
CA ASP A 198 -19.39 0.94 -0.74
C ASP A 198 -18.09 0.36 -0.15
N GLU A 199 -17.86 -0.93 -0.40
CA GLU A 199 -16.66 -1.65 0.04
C GLU A 199 -15.37 -1.03 -0.50
N VAL A 200 -14.34 -0.99 0.34
CA VAL A 200 -13.00 -0.55 -0.05
C VAL A 200 -12.03 -1.72 -0.01
N TYR A 201 -11.25 -1.86 -1.07
CA TYR A 201 -10.26 -2.91 -1.26
C TYR A 201 -8.87 -2.30 -1.29
N ILE A 202 -8.01 -2.72 -0.37
CA ILE A 202 -6.62 -2.28 -0.28
C ILE A 202 -5.74 -3.47 -0.61
N THR A 203 -5.02 -3.39 -1.73
CA THR A 203 -4.15 -4.46 -2.22
C THR A 203 -2.69 -4.04 -2.17
N LEU A 204 -1.85 -4.90 -1.58
CA LEU A 204 -0.40 -4.80 -1.70
C LEU A 204 0.01 -5.32 -3.08
N GLU A 205 0.48 -4.41 -3.94
CA GLU A 205 0.99 -4.79 -5.26
C GLU A 205 2.44 -5.25 -5.15
N ASP A 206 3.30 -4.45 -4.51
CA ASP A 206 4.73 -4.73 -4.39
C ASP A 206 5.41 -3.98 -3.23
N VAL A 207 6.54 -4.50 -2.76
CA VAL A 207 7.39 -3.88 -1.72
C VAL A 207 8.83 -3.85 -2.20
N TRP A 208 9.55 -2.78 -1.89
CA TRP A 208 10.98 -2.66 -2.10
C TRP A 208 11.69 -2.13 -0.87
N THR A 209 12.96 -2.50 -0.73
CA THR A 209 13.89 -1.99 0.27
C THR A 209 15.15 -1.45 -0.37
N PHE A 210 15.72 -0.44 0.27
CA PHE A 210 17.03 0.06 -0.14
C PHE A 210 18.13 -0.68 0.63
N HIS A 211 18.64 -1.75 0.03
CA HIS A 211 19.91 -2.35 0.46
C HIS A 211 21.01 -1.57 -0.25
N GLY A 212 21.44 -0.45 0.34
CA GLY A 212 22.51 0.36 -0.24
C GLY A 212 23.65 -0.55 -0.68
N SER A 213 24.08 -0.43 -1.95
CA SER A 213 25.27 -1.13 -2.41
C SER A 213 26.38 -0.91 -1.38
N GLY A 214 26.92 -2.02 -0.86
CA GLY A 214 27.93 -2.00 0.20
C GLY A 214 28.96 -0.93 -0.12
N GLY A 215 28.93 0.15 0.66
CA GLY A 215 29.94 1.19 0.60
C GLY A 215 31.27 0.54 0.89
N THR A 216 32.05 0.27 -0.15
CA THR A 216 33.45 -0.13 0.01
C THR A 216 34.09 0.93 0.91
N GLY A 217 34.57 0.48 2.08
CA GLY A 217 35.12 1.33 3.10
C GLY A 217 36.16 2.29 2.54
N GLY A 218 35.88 3.59 2.64
CA GLY A 218 36.87 4.63 2.57
C GLY A 218 37.75 4.55 3.81
N THR A 219 38.79 3.72 3.72
CA THR A 219 39.88 3.68 4.70
C THR A 219 40.65 4.99 4.56
N GLY A 220 40.43 5.93 5.48
CA GLY A 220 41.14 7.21 5.56
C GLY A 220 41.89 7.32 6.88
N GLY A 221 42.75 6.36 7.17
CA GLY A 221 43.65 6.40 8.32
C GLY A 221 45.05 6.88 7.95
N THR A 222 45.52 7.87 8.71
CA THR A 222 46.88 8.03 9.29
C THR A 222 47.83 9.10 8.72
N GLY A 223 48.30 9.94 9.64
CA GLY A 223 49.59 10.66 9.61
C GLY A 223 49.40 12.18 9.75
N GLY A 224 49.94 12.91 10.73
CA GLY A 224 50.97 12.65 11.72
C GLY A 224 51.42 14.02 12.26
N THR A 225 51.91 14.00 13.49
CA THR A 225 52.52 15.08 14.29
C THR A 225 53.33 16.15 13.54
N GLY A 226 53.21 17.39 14.02
CA GLY A 226 54.11 18.53 13.79
C GLY A 226 53.65 19.73 14.59
#